data_AF-A0A832Z9I5-F1
#
_entry.id   AF-A0A832Z9I5-F1
#
_cell.length_a   1.000
_cell.length_b   1.000
_cell.length_c   1.000
_cell.angle_alpha   90.00
_cell.angle_beta   90.00
_cell.angle_gamma   90.00
#
_symmetry.space_group_name_H-M   'P 1'
#
loop_
_entity.id
_entity.type
_entity.pdbx_description
1 polymer ?
#
loop_
_entity_poly.entity_id
_entity_poly.type
_entity_poly.pdbx_seq_one_letter_code
_entity_poly.pdbx_strand_id
1 'polypeptide(L)' 'MELETPLSKEDVLKLKIGDIVYVSGVIYTAGDLAHRKILAEKDKLPFDLDGAVIYHCGPIVRKNERGRGFEIVSA' A
#
# COMPACT_ATOMS: atom_id res chain seq x y z
N MET A 1 -18.31 0.45 0.97
CA MET A 1 -17.62 0.63 2.26
C MET A 1 -16.36 1.44 2.00
N GLU A 2 -16.08 2.46 2.81
CA GLU A 2 -14.86 3.26 2.68
C GLU A 2 -13.93 2.96 3.84
N LEU A 3 -12.68 2.62 3.53
CA LEU A 3 -11.63 2.37 4.51
C LEU A 3 -10.53 3.41 4.34
N GLU A 4 -9.96 3.86 5.44
CA GLU A 4 -8.85 4.82 5.44
C GLU A 4 -7.66 4.22 6.17
N THR A 5 -6.48 4.24 5.53
CA THR A 5 -5.25 3.72 6.13
C THR A 5 -4.65 4.72 7.13
N PRO A 6 -4.01 4.25 8.22
CA PRO A 6 -3.80 2.85 8.58
C PRO A 6 -5.09 2.20 9.13
N LEU A 7 -5.36 0.97 8.69
CA LEU A 7 -6.54 0.21 9.08
C LEU A 7 -6.44 -0.29 10.52
N SER A 8 -7.55 -0.21 11.25
CA SER A 8 -7.68 -0.91 12.52
C SER A 8 -8.06 -2.38 12.31
N LYS A 9 -7.85 -3.21 13.33
CA LYS A 9 -8.30 -4.60 13.32
C LYS A 9 -9.82 -4.69 13.19
N GLU A 10 -10.54 -3.77 13.82
CA GLU A 10 -12.00 -3.69 13.78
C GLU A 10 -12.53 -3.37 12.38
N ASP A 11 -11.81 -2.57 11.58
CA ASP A 11 -12.17 -2.28 10.20
C ASP A 11 -12.14 -3.55 9.34
N VAL A 12 -11.06 -4.33 9.48
CA VAL A 12 -10.87 -5.59 8.75
C VAL A 12 -11.89 -6.65 9.17
N LEU A 13 -12.19 -6.75 10.47
CA LEU A 13 -13.12 -7.76 11.00
C LEU A 13 -14.59 -7.54 10.58
N LYS A 14 -14.94 -6.34 10.12
CA LYS A 14 -16.30 -6.04 9.60
C LYS A 14 -16.51 -6.52 8.16
N LEU A 15 -15.43 -6.79 7.42
CA LEU A 15 -15.49 -7.17 6.01
C LEU A 15 -16.16 -8.53 5.82
N LYS A 16 -16.98 -8.62 4.77
CA LYS A 16 -17.63 -9.85 4.33
C LYS A 16 -17.34 -10.10 2.85
N ILE A 17 -17.40 -11.37 2.46
CA ILE A 17 -17.26 -11.77 1.06
C ILE A 17 -18.37 -11.09 0.24
N GLY A 18 -17.98 -10.44 -0.85
CA GLY A 18 -18.89 -9.72 -1.74
C GLY A 18 -19.01 -8.22 -1.45
N ASP A 19 -18.39 -7.71 -0.38
CA ASP A 19 -18.38 -6.28 -0.10
C ASP A 19 -17.60 -5.50 -1.16
N ILE A 20 -18.17 -4.38 -1.59
CA ILE A 20 -17.46 -3.39 -2.41
C ILE A 20 -16.78 -2.39 -1.47
N VAL A 21 -15.45 -2.34 -1.56
CA VAL A 21 -14.59 -1.55 -0.69
C VAL A 21 -13.82 -0.52 -1.52
N TYR A 22 -13.79 0.71 -1.03
CA TYR A 22 -12.93 1.77 -1.51
C TYR A 22 -11.91 2.08 -0.41
N VAL A 23 -10.64 2.22 -0.80
CA VAL A 23 -9.55 2.49 0.14
C VAL A 23 -8.97 3.87 -0.15
N SER A 24 -8.87 4.68 0.89
CA SER A 24 -8.29 6.03 0.88
C SER A 24 -7.07 6.08 1.80
N GLY A 25 -6.16 7.01 1.53
CA GLY A 25 -4.93 7.21 2.30
C GLY A 25 -3.68 6.66 1.61
N VAL A 26 -2.67 6.29 2.41
CA VAL A 26 -1.37 5.81 1.94
C VAL A 26 -1.39 4.29 1.81
N ILE A 27 -1.16 3.81 0.59
CA ILE A 27 -0.97 2.40 0.30
C ILE A 27 0.43 2.15 -0.26
N TYR A 28 0.92 0.93 -0.12
CA TYR A 28 2.25 0.53 -0.60
C TYR A 28 2.13 -0.53 -1.68
N THR A 29 2.96 -0.43 -2.73
CA THR A 29 3.11 -1.53 -3.69
C THR A 29 4.27 -2.42 -3.25
N ALA A 30 4.06 -3.74 -3.27
CA ALA A 30 5.12 -4.69 -2.96
C ALA A 30 4.86 -6.01 -3.68
N GLY A 31 5.80 -6.44 -4.52
CA GLY A 31 5.85 -7.79 -5.13
C GLY A 31 6.80 -8.73 -4.38
N ASP A 32 7.18 -9.84 -5.00
CA ASP A 32 8.00 -10.91 -4.39
C ASP A 32 9.31 -10.42 -3.76
N LEU A 33 10.08 -9.62 -4.52
CA LEU A 33 11.37 -9.11 -4.06
C LEU A 33 11.22 -8.14 -2.89
N ALA A 34 10.16 -7.34 -2.90
CA ALA A 34 9.86 -6.41 -1.81
C ALA A 34 9.50 -7.18 -0.53
N HIS A 35 8.66 -8.21 -0.60
CA HIS A 35 8.32 -9.06 0.55
C HIS A 35 9.56 -9.71 1.15
N ARG A 36 10.47 -10.26 0.32
CA ARG A 36 11.72 -10.87 0.80
C ARG A 36 12.57 -9.85 1.56
N LYS A 37 12.69 -8.62 1.04
CA LYS A 37 13.45 -7.55 1.70
C LYS A 37 12.79 -7.13 3.01
N ILE A 38 11.46 -6.96 3.03
CA ILE A 38 10.68 -6.62 4.23
C ILE A 38 10.94 -7.64 5.34
N LEU A 39 10.95 -8.93 5.03
CA LEU A 39 11.21 -9.99 6.01
C LEU A 39 12.66 -9.99 6.51
N ALA A 40 13.63 -9.64 5.67
CA ALA A 40 15.04 -9.60 6.03
C ALA A 40 15.43 -8.36 6.84
N GLU A 41 14.72 -7.24 6.66
CA GLU A 41 15.05 -5.93 7.22
C GLU A 41 13.94 -5.36 8.12
N LYS A 42 13.12 -6.22 8.75
CA LYS A 42 11.92 -5.82 9.52
C LYS A 42 12.13 -4.64 10.47
N ASP A 43 13.26 -4.59 11.19
CA ASP A 43 13.55 -3.56 12.19
C ASP A 43 14.14 -2.26 11.59
N LYS A 44 14.35 -2.21 10.27
CA LYS A 44 15.00 -1.09 9.55
C LYS A 44 14.11 -0.50 8.46
N LEU A 45 12.85 -0.89 8.39
CA LEU A 45 11.95 -0.37 7.38
C LEU A 45 11.76 1.13 7.58
N PRO A 46 11.81 1.93 6.50
CA PRO A 46 11.62 3.37 6.59
C PRO A 46 10.15 3.78 6.80
N PHE A 47 9.25 2.82 7.04
CA PHE A 47 7.81 3.01 7.22
C PHE A 47 7.25 1.91 8.12
N ASP A 48 6.09 2.19 8.72
CA ASP A 48 5.32 1.23 9.50
C ASP A 48 4.39 0.39 8.59
N LEU A 49 4.30 -0.90 8.90
CA LEU A 49 3.43 -1.85 8.21
C LEU A 49 2.16 -2.17 8.99
N ASP A 50 2.07 -1.79 10.27
CA ASP A 50 0.85 -2.02 11.05
C ASP A 50 -0.32 -1.20 10.48
N GLY A 51 -1.43 -1.87 10.19
CA GLY A 51 -2.58 -1.28 9.49
C GLY A 51 -2.33 -0.86 8.04
N ALA A 52 -1.16 -1.12 7.45
CA ALA A 52 -0.87 -0.75 6.07
C ALA A 52 -1.60 -1.65 5.06
N VAL A 53 -1.95 -1.07 3.91
CA VAL A 53 -2.49 -1.83 2.77
C VAL A 53 -1.39 -2.04 1.74
N ILE A 54 -1.10 -3.31 1.44
CA ILE A 54 -0.19 -3.70 0.36
C ILE A 54 -1.01 -4.00 -0.89
N TYR A 55 -0.75 -3.26 -1.96
CA TYR A 55 -1.27 -3.53 -3.28
C TYR A 55 -0.25 -4.33 -4.09
N HIS A 56 -0.58 -5.58 -4.43
CA HIS A 56 0.30 -6.46 -5.20
C HIS A 56 0.31 -6.07 -6.68
N CYS A 57 1.08 -5.03 -7.00
CA CYS A 57 1.17 -4.42 -8.32
C CYS A 57 2.62 -3.99 -8.64
N GLY A 58 2.99 -4.05 -9.93
CA GLY A 58 4.19 -3.42 -10.47
C GLY A 58 3.86 -2.11 -11.18
N PRO A 59 3.84 -0.96 -10.48
CA PRO A 59 3.40 0.30 -11.08
C PRO A 59 4.42 0.85 -12.08
N ILE A 60 3.92 1.54 -13.10
CA ILE A 60 4.75 2.36 -13.99
C ILE A 60 4.75 3.79 -13.43
N VAL A 61 5.93 4.30 -13.12
CA VAL A 61 6.10 5.60 -12.46
C VAL A 61 7.03 6.49 -13.31
N ARG A 62 6.67 7.76 -13.48
CA ARG A 62 7.50 8.77 -14.15
C ARG A 62 7.83 9.92 -13.22
N LYS A 63 8.91 10.65 -13.51
CA LYS A 63 9.16 11.95 -12.86
C LYS A 63 8.13 12.96 -13.35
N ASN A 64 7.65 13.81 -12.45
CA ASN A 64 6.77 14.90 -12.84
C ASN A 64 7.50 15.93 -13.71
N GLU A 65 6.75 16.70 -14.49
CA GLU A 65 7.29 17.68 -15.44
C GLU A 65 8.18 18.76 -14.78
N ARG A 66 7.97 19.00 -13.48
CA ARG A 66 8.73 19.96 -12.67
C ARG A 66 9.98 19.37 -12.03
N GLY A 67 10.29 18.09 -12.26
CA GLY A 67 11.48 17.39 -11.74
C GLY A 67 11.55 17.20 -10.22
N ARG A 68 10.48 17.53 -9.47
CA ARG A 68 10.45 17.54 -8.00
C ARG A 68 9.60 16.44 -7.36
N GLY A 69 9.19 15.43 -8.13
CA GLY A 69 8.38 14.32 -7.63
C GLY A 69 8.08 13.27 -8.68
N PHE A 70 7.21 12.33 -8.33
CA PHE A 70 6.83 11.20 -9.16
C PHE A 70 5.31 11.17 -9.40
N GLU A 71 4.91 10.61 -10.53
CA GLU A 71 3.51 10.39 -10.91
C GLU A 71 3.34 8.93 -11.35
N ILE A 72 2.27 8.29 -10.87
CA ILE A 72 1.89 6.94 -11.27
C ILE A 72 1.19 7.02 -12.63
N VAL A 73 1.74 6.37 -13.64
CA VAL A 73 1.17 6.29 -14.99
C VAL A 73 0.19 5.11 -15.10
N SER A 74 0.51 4.01 -14.42
CA SER A 74 -0.31 2.80 -14.37
C SER A 74 -0.03 2.04 -13.08
N ALA A 75 -1.09 1.54 -12.45
CA ALA A 75 -1.09 0.66 -11.29
C ALA A 75 -2.32 -0.26 -11.35
#